data_AF-A0A523RQ09-F1
#
_entry.id   AF-A0A523RQ09-F1
#
_cell.length_a   1.000
_cell.length_b   1.000
_cell.length_c   1.000
_cell.angle_alpha   90.00
_cell.angle_beta   90.00
_cell.angle_gamma   90.00
#
_symmetry.space_group_name_H-M   'P 1'
#
loop_
_entity.id
_entity.type
_entity.pdbx_description
1 polymer ?
#
loop_
_entity_poly.entity_id
_entity_poly.type
_entity_poly.pdbx_seq_one_letter_code
_entity_poly.pdbx_strand_id
1 'polypeptide(L)' 'MKTRIQPHLRVGEGDVEKIVVITGNPDRVPVIAGLMKDPEEVARYRGLVTYRAFTPKGTPITIS' A
#
# COMPACT_ATOMS: atom_id res chain seq x y z
N MET A 1 1.94 -12.82 15.04
CA MET A 1 2.56 -13.26 13.77
C MET A 1 1.46 -13.40 12.74
N LYS A 2 1.57 -12.79 11.55
CA LYS A 2 0.52 -12.87 10.52
C LYS A 2 0.38 -14.32 10.05
N THR A 3 -0.82 -14.86 10.12
CA THR A 3 -1.11 -16.28 9.85
C THR A 3 -1.10 -16.63 8.36
N ARG A 4 -1.33 -15.64 7.48
CA ARG A 4 -1.28 -15.83 6.02
C ARG A 4 -0.74 -14.57 5.34
N ILE A 5 0.40 -14.72 4.66
CA ILE A 5 1.02 -13.67 3.85
C ILE A 5 0.84 -14.01 2.38
N GLN A 6 0.42 -13.04 1.58
CA GLN A 6 0.31 -13.22 0.14
C GLN A 6 1.72 -13.38 -0.46
N PRO A 7 2.00 -14.43 -1.25
CA PRO A 7 3.35 -14.81 -1.62
C PRO A 7 4.07 -13.77 -2.51
N HIS A 8 3.30 -13.00 -3.29
CA HIS A 8 3.84 -12.01 -4.22
C HIS A 8 3.79 -10.58 -3.68
N LEU A 9 2.70 -10.16 -3.02
CA LEU A 9 2.62 -8.81 -2.48
C LEU A 9 3.32 -8.67 -1.13
N ARG A 10 3.57 -9.78 -0.42
CA ARG A 10 4.12 -9.82 0.95
C ARG A 10 3.29 -9.06 2.00
N VAL A 11 2.01 -8.82 1.72
CA VAL A 11 1.02 -8.28 2.66
C VAL A 11 0.11 -9.37 3.22
N GLY A 12 -0.48 -9.12 4.39
CA GLY A 12 -1.52 -9.95 5.00
C GLY A 12 -2.74 -9.13 5.42
N GLU A 13 -3.66 -9.75 6.15
CA GLU A 13 -4.76 -9.01 6.78
C GLU A 13 -4.22 -7.93 7.72
N GLY A 14 -4.80 -6.72 7.66
CA GLY A 14 -4.35 -5.54 8.42
C GLY A 14 -3.30 -4.67 7.72
N ASP A 15 -2.71 -5.12 6.61
CA ASP A 15 -1.79 -4.34 5.77
C ASP A 15 -2.47 -3.59 4.63
N VAL A 16 -3.72 -3.96 4.34
CA VAL A 16 -4.48 -3.50 3.19
C VAL A 16 -5.82 -2.94 3.65
N GLU A 17 -6.16 -1.77 3.13
CA GLU A 17 -7.42 -1.08 3.38
C GLU A 17 -8.51 -1.55 2.41
N LYS A 18 -9.77 -1.21 2.72
CA LYS A 18 -10.91 -1.56 1.84
C LYS A 18 -10.87 -0.87 0.47
N ILE A 19 -10.17 0.26 0.39
CA ILE A 19 -10.02 1.05 -0.84
C ILE A 19 -8.57 0.94 -1.29
N VAL A 20 -8.37 0.50 -2.54
CA VAL A 20 -7.05 0.27 -3.11
C VAL A 20 -6.93 1.01 -4.44
N VAL A 21 -5.86 1.78 -4.60
CA VAL A 21 -5.43 2.32 -5.90
C VAL A 21 -4.33 1.40 -6.42
N ILE A 22 -4.53 0.86 -7.63
CA ILE A 22 -3.54 0.00 -8.29
C ILE A 22 -2.92 0.75 -9.45
N THR A 23 -1.60 0.75 -9.51
CA THR A 23 -0.81 1.38 -10.57
C THR A 23 0.07 0.35 -11.28
N GLY A 24 0.31 0.57 -12.57
CA GLY A 24 1.15 -0.34 -13.34
C GLY A 24 2.66 -0.12 -13.11
N ASN A 25 3.10 1.12 -12.89
CA ASN A 25 4.50 1.43 -12.64
C ASN A 25 4.76 1.49 -11.13
N PRO A 26 5.61 0.62 -10.55
CA PRO A 26 5.92 0.64 -9.12
C PRO A 26 6.50 1.96 -8.63
N ASP A 27 7.18 2.73 -9.49
CA ASP A 27 7.75 4.02 -9.13
C ASP A 27 6.68 5.10 -8.92
N ARG A 28 5.44 4.86 -9.41
CA ARG A 28 4.31 5.76 -9.18
C ARG A 28 3.71 5.60 -7.78
N VAL A 29 3.86 4.43 -7.16
CA VAL A 29 3.33 4.15 -5.83
C VAL A 29 3.85 5.15 -4.77
N PRO A 30 5.18 5.34 -4.58
CA PRO A 30 5.68 6.30 -3.59
C PRO A 30 5.34 7.75 -3.95
N VAL A 31 5.23 8.10 -5.24
CA VAL A 31 4.81 9.44 -5.68
C VAL A 31 3.38 9.74 -5.23
N ILE A 32 2.44 8.81 -5.46
CA ILE A 32 1.05 8.98 -5.01
C ILE A 32 0.97 8.97 -3.49
N ALA A 33 1.68 8.06 -2.83
CA ALA A 33 1.69 7.97 -1.37
C ALA A 33 2.23 9.26 -0.72
N GLY A 34 3.23 9.91 -1.31
CA GLY A 34 3.76 11.19 -0.84
C GLY A 34 2.76 12.36 -0.89
N LEU A 35 1.65 12.22 -1.60
CA LEU A 35 0.54 13.20 -1.63
C LEU A 35 -0.54 12.91 -0.58
N MET A 36 -0.41 11.80 0.16
CA MET A 36 -1.34 11.36 1.18
C MET A 36 -0.85 11.74 2.58
N LYS A 37 -1.73 11.59 3.57
CA LYS A 37 -1.39 11.75 4.99
C LYS A 37 -0.81 10.44 5.53
N ASP A 38 0.23 10.58 6.35
CA ASP A 38 0.91 9.48 7.06
C ASP A 38 1.23 8.26 6.18
N PRO A 39 1.97 8.44 5.05
CA PRO A 39 2.31 7.33 4.18
C PRO A 39 3.32 6.38 4.84
N GLU A 40 2.99 5.08 4.85
CA GLU A 40 3.80 4.01 5.40
C GLU A 40 4.04 2.95 4.31
N GLU A 41 5.30 2.66 3.99
CA GLU A 41 5.64 1.51 3.14
C GLU A 41 5.44 0.22 3.93
N VAL A 42 4.45 -0.59 3.53
CA VAL A 42 4.11 -1.83 4.23
C VAL A 42 4.87 -3.02 3.65
N ALA A 43 5.09 -3.02 2.34
CA ALA A 43 5.81 -4.08 1.65
C ALA A 43 6.45 -3.60 0.36
N ARG A 44 7.62 -4.19 0.05
CA ARG A 44 8.30 -4.08 -1.23
C ARG A 44 8.90 -5.43 -1.59
N TYR A 45 8.41 -6.03 -2.67
CA TYR A 45 8.92 -7.31 -3.14
C TYR A 45 8.74 -7.45 -4.64
N ARG A 46 9.81 -7.81 -5.35
CA ARG A 46 9.88 -7.76 -6.82
C ARG A 46 9.54 -6.34 -7.29
N GLY A 47 8.70 -6.20 -8.32
CA GLY A 47 8.17 -4.92 -8.78
C GLY A 47 6.83 -4.53 -8.15
N LEU A 48 6.50 -5.06 -6.96
CA LEU A 48 5.26 -4.75 -6.24
C LEU A 48 5.61 -3.95 -4.99
N VAL A 49 5.04 -2.76 -4.88
CA VAL A 49 5.26 -1.81 -3.80
C VAL A 49 3.91 -1.50 -3.20
N THR A 50 3.75 -1.57 -1.89
CA THR A 50 2.47 -1.32 -1.23
C THR A 50 2.65 -0.34 -0.08
N TYR A 51 1.87 0.74 -0.13
CA TYR A 51 1.79 1.76 0.91
C TYR A 51 0.40 1.77 1.54
N ARG A 52 0.35 2.03 2.84
CA ARG A 52 -0.86 2.46 3.54
C ARG A 52 -0.75 3.94 3.82
N ALA A 53 -1.85 4.66 3.68
CA ALA A 53 -1.93 6.07 3.99
C ALA A 53 -3.39 6.47 4.29
N PHE A 54 -3.60 7.75 4.54
CA PHE A 54 -4.94 8.35 4.58
C PHE A 54 -5.07 9.41 3.49
N THR A 55 -6.22 9.47 2.84
CA THR A 55 -6.52 10.59 1.93
C THR A 55 -6.45 11.93 2.70
N PRO A 56 -6.35 13.09 2.02
CA PRO A 56 -6.41 14.38 2.70
C PRO A 56 -7.64 14.57 3.61
N LYS A 57 -8.75 13.87 3.32
CA LYS A 57 -9.99 13.87 4.11
C LYS A 57 -10.03 12.78 5.22
N GLY A 58 -8.95 12.03 5.42
CA GLY A 58 -8.82 11.04 6.48
C GLY A 58 -9.36 9.64 6.15
N THR A 59 -9.66 9.35 4.89
CA THR A 59 -10.11 8.00 4.50
C THR A 59 -8.91 7.06 4.39
N PRO A 60 -8.90 5.90 5.09
CA PRO A 60 -7.83 4.91 4.94
C PRO A 60 -7.76 4.40 3.49
N ILE A 61 -6.56 4.33 2.94
CA ILE A 61 -6.32 3.89 1.56
C ILE A 61 -5.02 3.09 1.44
N THR A 62 -5.03 2.09 0.57
CA THR A 62 -3.82 1.40 0.12
C THR A 62 -3.47 1.84 -1.29
N ILE A 63 -2.19 2.11 -1.55
CA ILE A 63 -1.65 2.37 -2.88
C ILE A 63 -0.69 1.25 -3.23
N SER A 64 -0.93 0.57 -4.36
CA SER A 64 -0.11 -0.55 -4.82
C SER A 64 0.20 -0.51 -6.31
#